data_AF-A0A924X8X6-F1
#
_entry.id   AF-A0A924X8X6-F1
#
_cell.length_a   1.000
_cell.length_b   1.000
_cell.length_c   1.000
_cell.angle_alpha   90.00
_cell.angle_beta   90.00
_cell.angle_gamma   90.00
#
_symmetry.space_group_name_H-M   'P 1'
#
loop_
_entity.id
_entity.type
_entity.pdbx_description
1 polymer ?
#
loop_
_entity_poly.entity_id
_entity_poly.type
_entity_poly.pdbx_seq_one_letter_code
_entity_poly.pdbx_strand_id
1 'polypeptide(L)'
;MSEFVFATAQYESGDWDSAPLVAPNIIDTIARYTSIDVTPSGVIVPLSSPALFRYPLVFLTGHLPVRFADAERLNVRSFTERGGLLFIDDHNHDIDGAFHKTATEAIRDAVGPLVQLPNTHSLYSAFFTFDDGPPATSHELNGWGDNLVHSHLFAVMQGTRIAVLYSNKDYSSEWGYHPDNKRFLSIDNTRFAVNIVVYALTR
;
A
#
# COMPACT_ATOMS: atom_id res chain seq x y z
N MET A 1 20.41 12.85 -3.51
CA MET A 1 19.13 12.40 -2.93
C MET A 1 19.44 11.22 -2.03
N SER A 2 18.76 11.06 -0.90
CA SER A 2 18.87 9.84 -0.10
C SER A 2 18.20 8.68 -0.85
N GLU A 3 18.79 7.49 -0.73
CA GLU A 3 18.26 6.24 -1.29
C GLU A 3 16.84 5.95 -0.76
N PHE A 4 15.93 5.53 -1.64
CA PHE A 4 14.59 5.08 -1.29
C PHE A 4 14.67 3.67 -0.70
N VAL A 5 14.10 3.50 0.49
CA VAL A 5 14.02 2.21 1.18
C VAL A 5 12.56 1.80 1.24
N PHE A 6 12.23 0.64 0.66
CA PHE A 6 10.88 0.08 0.79
C PHE A 6 10.68 -0.46 2.21
N ALA A 7 9.71 0.10 2.95
CA ALA A 7 9.45 -0.26 4.33
C ALA A 7 8.12 -1.01 4.48
N THR A 8 8.17 -2.24 4.98
CA THR A 8 7.01 -3.05 5.35
C THR A 8 6.72 -2.85 6.85
N ALA A 9 5.50 -2.47 7.18
CA ALA A 9 5.04 -2.32 8.54
C ALA A 9 4.97 -3.68 9.24
N GLN A 10 5.54 -3.75 10.44
CA GLN A 10 5.25 -4.80 11.41
C GLN A 10 4.31 -4.24 12.46
N TYR A 11 3.25 -4.98 12.78
CA TYR A 11 2.26 -4.62 13.78
C TYR A 11 1.92 -5.83 14.66
N GLU A 12 1.46 -5.59 15.90
CA GLU A 12 1.33 -6.63 16.93
C GLU A 12 0.21 -7.64 16.68
N SER A 13 -0.95 -7.18 16.19
CA SER A 13 -2.10 -8.03 15.89
C SER A 13 -2.01 -8.67 14.50
N GLY A 14 -2.77 -9.74 14.23
CA GLY A 14 -2.93 -10.25 12.86
C GLY A 14 -1.63 -10.81 12.24
N ASP A 15 -1.49 -10.68 10.92
CA ASP A 15 -0.44 -11.29 10.10
C ASP A 15 0.23 -10.28 9.13
N TRP A 16 1.14 -9.46 9.68
CA TRP A 16 1.83 -8.41 8.92
C TRP A 16 2.73 -8.91 7.78
N ASP A 17 3.16 -10.17 7.85
CA ASP A 17 4.10 -10.81 6.92
C ASP A 17 3.39 -11.66 5.84
N SER A 18 2.10 -11.43 5.62
CA SER A 18 1.26 -12.18 4.69
C SER A 18 1.74 -12.16 3.23
N ALA A 19 2.46 -11.12 2.79
CA ALA A 19 2.88 -10.92 1.40
C ALA A 19 4.39 -10.63 1.26
N PRO A 20 5.29 -11.56 1.61
CA PRO A 20 6.72 -11.29 1.74
C PRO A 20 7.41 -10.98 0.40
N LEU A 21 6.81 -11.39 -0.73
CA LEU A 21 7.35 -11.15 -2.07
C LEU A 21 6.97 -9.78 -2.66
N VAL A 22 6.04 -9.03 -2.04
CA VAL A 22 5.66 -7.71 -2.53
C VAL A 22 6.84 -6.73 -2.52
N ALA A 23 7.58 -6.68 -1.40
CA ALA A 23 8.73 -5.79 -1.26
C ALA A 23 9.81 -6.01 -2.35
N PRO A 24 10.38 -7.23 -2.54
CA PRO A 24 11.39 -7.44 -3.57
C PRO A 24 10.86 -7.21 -4.99
N ASN A 25 9.59 -7.53 -5.26
CA ASN A 25 8.99 -7.29 -6.58
C ASN A 25 8.83 -5.79 -6.88
N ILE A 26 8.37 -5.00 -5.90
CA ILE A 26 8.28 -3.53 -6.07
C ILE A 26 9.67 -2.93 -6.22
N ILE A 27 10.66 -3.37 -5.44
CA ILE A 27 12.05 -2.90 -5.56
C ILE A 27 12.60 -3.14 -6.98
N ASP A 28 12.45 -4.35 -7.52
CA ASP A 28 12.83 -4.69 -8.90
C ASP A 28 12.16 -3.75 -9.90
N THR A 29 10.86 -3.51 -9.74
CA THR A 29 10.08 -2.65 -10.63
C THR A 29 10.53 -1.18 -10.56
N ILE A 30 10.78 -0.64 -9.36
CA ILE A 30 11.32 0.72 -9.20
C ILE A 30 12.67 0.85 -9.89
N ALA A 31 13.57 -0.12 -9.68
CA ALA A 31 14.89 -0.14 -10.30
C ALA A 31 14.85 -0.26 -11.84
N ARG A 32 13.85 -0.96 -12.39
CA ARG A 32 13.68 -1.13 -13.85
C ARG A 32 13.11 0.08 -14.54
N TYR A 33 12.09 0.71 -13.94
CA TYR A 33 11.30 1.73 -14.63
C TYR A 33 11.73 3.15 -14.33
N THR A 34 12.42 3.39 -13.22
CA THR A 34 12.74 4.74 -12.75
C THR A 34 14.24 4.96 -12.59
N SER A 35 14.64 6.22 -12.41
CA SER A 35 15.99 6.58 -11.96
C SER A 35 16.07 6.84 -10.46
N ILE A 36 15.07 6.38 -9.69
CA ILE A 36 15.10 6.44 -8.22
C ILE A 36 16.17 5.48 -7.73
N ASP A 37 17.10 6.00 -6.93
CA ASP A 37 18.08 5.18 -6.23
C ASP A 37 17.35 4.40 -5.13
N VAL A 38 17.16 3.08 -5.33
CA VAL A 38 16.36 2.21 -4.45
C VAL A 38 17.24 1.13 -3.83
N THR A 39 17.08 0.89 -2.53
CA THR A 39 17.82 -0.18 -1.85
C THR A 39 17.48 -1.55 -2.45
N PRO A 40 18.47 -2.42 -2.69
CA PRO A 40 18.22 -3.78 -3.19
C PRO A 40 17.43 -4.68 -2.22
N SER A 41 17.20 -4.21 -0.99
CA SER A 41 16.43 -4.93 0.03
C SER A 41 15.56 -3.96 0.80
N GLY A 42 14.34 -4.40 1.09
CA GLY A 42 13.41 -3.68 1.94
C GLY A 42 13.77 -3.83 3.42
N VAL A 43 13.05 -3.10 4.26
CA VAL A 43 13.16 -3.16 5.71
C VAL A 43 11.81 -3.47 6.32
N ILE A 44 11.83 -4.20 7.44
CA ILE A 44 10.67 -4.35 8.30
C ILE A 44 10.75 -3.27 9.38
N VAL A 45 9.68 -2.49 9.55
CA VAL A 45 9.61 -1.41 10.53
C VAL A 45 8.43 -1.62 11.47
N PRO A 46 8.66 -1.80 12.78
CA PRO A 46 7.58 -1.86 13.75
C PRO A 46 6.82 -0.52 13.78
N LEU A 47 5.49 -0.55 13.71
CA LEU A 47 4.67 0.66 13.82
C LEU A 47 4.83 1.34 15.18
N SER A 48 5.14 0.59 16.23
CA SER A 48 5.44 1.11 17.57
C SER A 48 6.80 1.81 17.68
N SER A 49 7.64 1.74 16.65
CA SER A 49 8.98 2.32 16.64
C SER A 49 9.03 3.69 15.95
N PRO A 50 9.75 4.69 16.51
CA PRO A 50 10.00 5.97 15.83
C PRO A 50 10.86 5.82 14.57
N ALA A 51 11.47 4.65 14.35
CA ALA A 51 12.15 4.32 13.09
C ALA A 51 11.26 4.49 11.85
N LEU A 52 9.93 4.37 12.03
CA LEU A 52 8.91 4.61 11.01
C LEU A 52 9.09 5.97 10.32
N PHE A 53 9.48 7.00 11.07
CA PHE A 53 9.59 8.38 10.55
C PHE A 53 10.74 8.61 9.58
N ARG A 54 11.61 7.61 9.36
CA ARG A 54 12.72 7.68 8.40
C ARG A 54 12.29 7.38 6.97
N TYR A 55 11.11 6.83 6.79
CA TYR A 55 10.64 6.36 5.49
C TYR A 55 9.50 7.26 4.99
N PRO A 56 9.49 7.69 3.72
CA PRO A 56 8.41 8.50 3.17
C PRO A 56 7.15 7.67 2.87
N LEU A 57 7.33 6.37 2.65
CA LEU A 57 6.28 5.39 2.35
C LEU A 57 6.43 4.18 3.27
N VAL A 58 5.32 3.72 3.84
CA VAL A 58 5.25 2.48 4.61
C VAL A 58 4.09 1.65 4.07
N PHE A 59 4.36 0.38 3.77
CA PHE A 59 3.39 -0.59 3.27
C PHE A 59 2.90 -1.51 4.38
N LEU A 60 1.60 -1.76 4.46
CA LEU A 60 0.96 -2.65 5.42
C LEU A 60 -0.06 -3.52 4.69
N THR A 61 -0.06 -4.81 4.99
CA THR A 61 -1.01 -5.79 4.43
C THR A 61 -1.26 -6.91 5.45
N GLY A 62 -2.37 -7.62 5.32
CA GLY A 62 -2.73 -8.77 6.16
C GLY A 62 -4.07 -9.39 5.75
N HIS A 63 -4.34 -10.58 6.30
CA HIS A 63 -5.62 -11.28 6.15
C HIS A 63 -6.46 -11.23 7.43
N LEU A 64 -5.79 -11.19 8.59
CA LEU A 64 -6.41 -11.32 9.91
C LEU A 64 -6.79 -9.95 10.50
N PRO A 65 -7.75 -9.90 11.44
CA PRO A 65 -8.13 -8.66 12.10
C PRO A 65 -6.93 -7.86 12.63
N VAL A 66 -6.87 -6.58 12.26
CA VAL A 66 -5.79 -5.66 12.65
C VAL A 66 -6.30 -4.61 13.63
N ARG A 67 -5.56 -4.38 14.70
CA ARG A 67 -5.82 -3.34 15.69
C ARG A 67 -4.50 -2.71 16.09
N PHE A 68 -4.42 -1.39 15.98
CA PHE A 68 -3.23 -0.67 16.42
C PHE A 68 -3.20 -0.57 17.95
N ALA A 69 -2.13 -1.07 18.55
CA ALA A 69 -1.78 -0.78 19.93
C ALA A 69 -1.56 0.73 20.12
N ASP A 70 -1.58 1.21 21.36
CA ASP A 70 -1.51 2.64 21.67
C ASP A 70 -0.28 3.32 21.04
N ALA A 71 0.88 2.67 21.12
CA ALA A 71 2.12 3.18 20.52
C ALA A 71 2.06 3.20 18.99
N GLU A 72 1.52 2.14 18.37
CA GLU A 72 1.37 2.05 16.91
C GLU A 72 0.42 3.14 16.39
N ARG A 73 -0.72 3.33 17.07
CA ARG A 73 -1.73 4.35 16.73
C ARG A 73 -1.16 5.76 16.83
N LEU A 74 -0.42 6.07 17.91
CA LEU A 74 0.24 7.37 18.08
C LEU A 74 1.31 7.62 17.02
N ASN A 75 2.09 6.61 16.66
CA ASN A 75 3.11 6.72 15.64
C ASN A 75 2.52 6.83 14.23
N VAL A 76 1.47 6.07 13.89
CA VAL A 76 0.76 6.17 12.61
C VAL A 76 0.19 7.59 12.43
N ARG A 77 -0.42 8.15 13.48
CA ARG A 77 -0.86 9.55 13.49
C ARG A 77 0.32 10.50 13.24
N SER A 78 1.39 10.37 14.02
CA SER A 78 2.55 11.25 13.91
C SER A 78 3.25 11.14 12.56
N PHE A 79 3.32 9.93 12.01
CA PHE A 79 3.92 9.62 10.71
C PHE A 79 3.16 10.33 9.59
N THR A 80 1.84 10.19 9.58
CA THR A 80 0.99 10.83 8.59
C THR A 80 1.01 12.36 8.71
N GLU A 81 0.96 12.91 9.92
CA GLU A 81 1.08 14.36 10.17
C GLU A 81 2.42 14.94 9.68
N ARG A 82 3.51 14.15 9.76
CA ARG A 82 4.86 14.52 9.29
C ARG A 82 5.05 14.40 7.77
N GLY A 83 4.03 14.00 7.02
CA GLY A 83 4.11 13.87 5.56
C GLY A 83 4.29 12.44 5.05
N GLY A 84 4.43 11.46 5.93
CA GLY A 84 4.53 10.05 5.53
C GLY A 84 3.22 9.54 4.89
N LEU A 85 3.36 8.68 3.88
CA LEU A 85 2.25 7.99 3.24
C LEU A 85 2.19 6.54 3.76
N LEU A 86 1.07 6.18 4.38
CA LEU A 86 0.80 4.80 4.79
C LEU A 86 -0.08 4.14 3.73
N PHE A 87 0.45 3.14 3.02
CA PHE A 87 -0.31 2.35 2.07
C PHE A 87 -0.74 1.05 2.73
N ILE A 88 -2.05 0.84 2.85
CA ILE A 88 -2.66 -0.36 3.42
C ILE A 88 -3.39 -1.09 2.31
N ASP A 89 -3.15 -2.39 2.18
CA ASP A 89 -3.84 -3.25 1.24
C ASP A 89 -4.49 -4.43 2.01
N ASP A 90 -5.77 -4.69 1.71
CA ASP A 90 -6.47 -5.87 2.21
C ASP A 90 -6.17 -7.07 1.34
N HIS A 91 -5.48 -8.04 1.91
CA HIS A 91 -5.05 -9.26 1.23
C HIS A 91 -6.17 -10.30 1.06
N ASN A 92 -7.43 -9.96 1.37
CA ASN A 92 -8.57 -10.89 1.22
C ASN A 92 -9.50 -10.56 0.04
N HIS A 93 -9.39 -9.37 -0.55
CA HIS A 93 -10.33 -8.89 -1.56
C HIS A 93 -11.82 -8.97 -1.08
N ASP A 94 -12.10 -8.60 0.17
CA ASP A 94 -13.43 -8.74 0.78
C ASP A 94 -13.82 -7.50 1.61
N ILE A 95 -14.76 -6.69 1.10
CA ILE A 95 -15.24 -5.50 1.82
C ILE A 95 -16.07 -5.82 3.07
N ASP A 96 -16.61 -7.02 3.17
CA ASP A 96 -17.28 -7.49 4.37
C ASP A 96 -16.35 -8.31 5.29
N GLY A 97 -15.09 -8.44 4.88
CA GLY A 97 -14.05 -9.19 5.55
C GLY A 97 -13.63 -8.58 6.88
N ALA A 98 -13.06 -9.44 7.73
CA ALA A 98 -12.64 -9.04 9.07
C ALA A 98 -11.44 -8.08 9.04
N PHE A 99 -10.51 -8.27 8.10
CA PHE A 99 -9.42 -7.32 7.88
C PHE A 99 -9.97 -5.96 7.47
N HIS A 100 -10.77 -5.86 6.40
CA HIS A 100 -11.41 -4.62 5.97
C HIS A 100 -12.05 -3.84 7.12
N LYS A 101 -12.96 -4.50 7.86
CA LYS A 101 -13.71 -3.87 8.95
C LYS A 101 -12.79 -3.33 10.06
N THR A 102 -11.77 -4.09 10.43
CA THR A 102 -10.87 -3.70 11.52
C THR A 102 -9.78 -2.72 11.09
N ALA A 103 -9.27 -2.83 9.86
CA ALA A 103 -8.34 -1.89 9.27
C ALA A 103 -8.98 -0.50 9.10
N THR A 104 -10.18 -0.43 8.53
CA THR A 104 -10.91 0.84 8.36
C THR A 104 -11.24 1.50 9.70
N GLU A 105 -11.57 0.72 10.73
CA GLU A 105 -11.71 1.20 12.11
C GLU A 105 -10.37 1.71 12.68
N ALA A 106 -9.29 0.95 12.57
CA ALA A 106 -7.98 1.35 13.06
C ALA A 106 -7.47 2.64 12.38
N ILE A 107 -7.70 2.79 11.07
CA ILE A 107 -7.38 4.00 10.30
C ILE A 107 -8.21 5.19 10.80
N ARG A 108 -9.52 5.01 10.98
CA ARG A 108 -10.43 6.05 11.47
C ARG A 108 -9.98 6.57 12.84
N ASP A 109 -9.61 5.67 13.73
CA ASP A 109 -9.24 6.01 15.10
C ASP A 109 -7.82 6.63 15.18
N ALA A 110 -6.91 6.23 14.28
CA ALA A 110 -5.54 6.73 14.23
C ALA A 110 -5.41 8.06 13.47
N VAL A 111 -6.02 8.18 12.29
CA VAL A 111 -5.75 9.28 11.34
C VAL A 111 -7.02 10.04 10.96
N GLY A 112 -8.11 9.34 10.67
CA GLY A 112 -9.38 9.96 10.28
C GLY A 112 -10.20 9.10 9.30
N PRO A 113 -11.41 9.53 8.95
CA PRO A 113 -12.31 8.75 8.10
C PRO A 113 -11.75 8.62 6.68
N LEU A 114 -11.87 7.41 6.13
CA LEU A 114 -11.58 7.13 4.74
C LEU A 114 -12.66 7.75 3.84
N VAL A 115 -12.23 8.36 2.74
CA VAL A 115 -13.09 8.82 1.65
C VAL A 115 -12.66 8.16 0.35
N GLN A 116 -13.59 8.02 -0.59
CA GLN A 116 -13.26 7.53 -1.92
C GLN A 116 -12.29 8.49 -2.62
N LEU A 117 -11.17 7.97 -3.14
CA LEU A 117 -10.22 8.74 -3.93
C LEU A 117 -10.77 8.90 -5.36
N PRO A 118 -10.92 10.12 -5.89
CA PRO A 118 -11.41 10.32 -7.26
C PRO A 118 -10.47 9.67 -8.29
N ASN A 119 -11.01 9.02 -9.32
CA ASN A 119 -10.19 8.39 -10.37
C ASN A 119 -9.40 9.40 -11.21
N THR A 120 -9.67 10.70 -11.07
CA THR A 120 -8.90 11.81 -11.64
C THR A 120 -7.74 12.28 -10.77
N HIS A 121 -7.52 11.65 -9.60
CA HIS A 121 -6.48 12.05 -8.68
C HIS A 121 -5.08 11.84 -9.28
N SER A 122 -4.17 12.79 -9.02
CA SER A 122 -2.79 12.80 -9.54
C SER A 122 -1.93 11.56 -9.18
N LEU A 123 -2.39 10.72 -8.25
CA LEU A 123 -1.78 9.41 -7.98
C LEU A 123 -1.80 8.52 -9.24
N TYR A 124 -2.88 8.55 -10.01
CA TYR A 124 -3.08 7.69 -11.18
C TYR A 124 -2.29 8.14 -12.42
N SER A 125 -1.61 9.28 -12.34
CA SER A 125 -0.73 9.81 -13.39
C SER A 125 0.64 10.25 -12.89
N ALA A 126 1.04 9.81 -11.68
CA ALA A 126 2.30 10.21 -11.06
C ALA A 126 3.54 9.73 -11.83
N PHE A 127 3.45 8.60 -12.54
CA PHE A 127 4.52 8.08 -13.40
C PHE A 127 3.97 7.40 -14.65
N PHE A 128 3.24 6.30 -14.48
CA PHE A 128 2.39 5.73 -15.52
C PHE A 128 1.00 6.36 -15.49
N THR A 129 0.32 6.36 -16.63
CA THR A 129 -1.08 6.81 -16.73
C THR A 129 -2.03 5.63 -16.58
N PHE A 130 -3.01 5.79 -15.68
CA PHE A 130 -4.16 4.90 -15.52
C PHE A 130 -5.45 5.72 -15.69
N ASP A 131 -6.00 5.73 -16.91
CA ASP A 131 -7.11 6.63 -17.29
C ASP A 131 -8.41 6.35 -16.52
N ASP A 132 -8.63 5.10 -16.11
CA ASP A 132 -9.86 4.67 -15.42
C ASP A 132 -9.70 4.59 -13.88
N GLY A 133 -8.59 5.09 -13.32
CA GLY A 133 -8.28 5.03 -11.89
C GLY A 133 -7.42 3.82 -11.49
N PRO A 134 -7.65 3.20 -10.32
CA PRO A 134 -6.80 2.11 -9.86
C PRO A 134 -6.93 0.87 -10.76
N PRO A 135 -5.83 0.24 -11.20
CA PRO A 135 -5.93 -0.95 -12.03
C PRO A 135 -6.59 -2.11 -11.29
N ALA A 136 -7.33 -2.92 -12.03
CA ALA A 136 -7.93 -4.17 -11.56
C ALA A 136 -6.84 -5.24 -11.34
N THR A 137 -7.06 -6.19 -10.42
CA THR A 137 -6.16 -7.33 -10.17
C THR A 137 -6.57 -8.52 -11.05
N SER A 138 -5.59 -9.25 -11.56
CA SER A 138 -5.80 -10.26 -12.62
C SER A 138 -5.56 -11.69 -12.14
N HIS A 139 -4.68 -11.90 -11.16
CA HIS A 139 -4.35 -13.19 -10.60
C HIS A 139 -5.45 -13.73 -9.69
N GLU A 140 -5.94 -12.89 -8.77
CA GLU A 140 -7.06 -13.25 -7.87
C GLU A 140 -8.43 -12.95 -8.48
N LEU A 141 -8.54 -12.93 -9.82
CA LEU A 141 -9.80 -12.79 -10.56
C LEU A 141 -10.76 -11.74 -9.95
N ASN A 142 -10.43 -10.44 -10.03
CA ASN A 142 -11.23 -9.29 -9.54
C ASN A 142 -12.55 -9.68 -8.83
N GLY A 143 -12.52 -9.78 -7.50
CA GLY A 143 -13.67 -10.24 -6.73
C GLY A 143 -13.57 -11.69 -6.25
N TRP A 144 -12.40 -12.30 -6.10
CA TRP A 144 -12.35 -13.67 -5.54
C TRP A 144 -12.94 -13.76 -4.12
N GLY A 145 -12.73 -12.74 -3.28
CA GLY A 145 -13.30 -12.69 -1.93
C GLY A 145 -14.81 -12.45 -1.91
N ASP A 146 -15.28 -11.40 -2.60
CA ASP A 146 -16.66 -10.89 -2.50
C ASP A 146 -17.46 -10.87 -3.83
N ASN A 147 -16.88 -11.35 -4.93
CA ASN A 147 -17.39 -11.28 -6.31
C ASN A 147 -17.66 -9.85 -6.83
N LEU A 148 -16.95 -8.85 -6.31
CA LEU A 148 -17.06 -7.46 -6.75
C LEU A 148 -15.81 -6.98 -7.46
N VAL A 149 -15.98 -6.20 -8.52
CA VAL A 149 -14.88 -5.41 -9.08
C VAL A 149 -14.81 -4.08 -8.34
N HIS A 150 -13.78 -3.89 -7.52
CA HIS A 150 -13.61 -2.65 -6.77
C HIS A 150 -13.01 -1.56 -7.66
N SER A 151 -13.79 -0.52 -8.00
CA SER A 151 -13.42 0.51 -9.00
C SER A 151 -12.66 1.71 -8.44
N HIS A 152 -12.45 1.77 -7.12
CA HIS A 152 -11.87 2.92 -6.43
C HIS A 152 -10.93 2.50 -5.31
N LEU A 153 -10.07 3.42 -4.90
CA LEU A 153 -9.32 3.34 -3.65
C LEU A 153 -9.96 4.26 -2.62
N PHE A 154 -9.63 4.05 -1.36
CA PHE A 154 -9.98 4.96 -0.30
C PHE A 154 -8.73 5.69 0.20
N ALA A 155 -8.91 6.90 0.72
CA ALA A 155 -7.83 7.68 1.26
C ALA A 155 -8.26 8.50 2.48
N VAL A 156 -7.32 8.74 3.39
CA VAL A 156 -7.41 9.87 4.32
C VAL A 156 -6.57 11.01 3.74
N MET A 157 -7.21 12.14 3.46
CA MET A 157 -6.54 13.31 2.87
C MET A 157 -6.07 14.28 3.96
N GLN A 158 -4.86 14.83 3.82
CA GLN A 158 -4.36 15.94 4.63
C GLN A 158 -4.01 17.10 3.69
N GLY A 159 -4.92 18.05 3.54
CA GLY A 159 -4.82 19.07 2.48
C GLY A 159 -4.87 18.42 1.10
N THR A 160 -3.83 18.61 0.30
CA THR A 160 -3.72 18.07 -1.08
C THR A 160 -2.94 16.76 -1.16
N ARG A 161 -2.50 16.19 -0.03
CA ARG A 161 -1.73 14.93 0.00
C ARG A 161 -2.54 13.79 0.61
N ILE A 162 -2.18 12.58 0.22
CA ILE A 162 -2.73 11.35 0.79
C ILE A 162 -1.90 11.02 2.03
N ALA A 163 -2.56 10.93 3.18
CA ALA A 163 -1.95 10.50 4.44
C ALA A 163 -1.99 8.97 4.57
N VAL A 164 -3.16 8.39 4.29
CA VAL A 164 -3.36 6.94 4.22
C VAL A 164 -3.99 6.63 2.87
N LEU A 165 -3.41 5.69 2.13
CA LEU A 165 -4.01 5.07 0.96
C LEU A 165 -4.49 3.67 1.36
N TYR A 166 -5.76 3.37 1.16
CA TYR A 166 -6.34 2.08 1.50
C TYR A 166 -6.89 1.40 0.24
N SER A 167 -6.50 0.15 0.06
CA SER A 167 -6.94 -0.74 -1.01
C SER A 167 -7.63 -1.95 -0.42
N ASN A 168 -8.79 -2.29 -0.97
CA ASN A 168 -9.50 -3.55 -0.76
C ASN A 168 -9.33 -4.51 -1.95
N LYS A 169 -8.43 -4.18 -2.88
CA LYS A 169 -8.31 -4.82 -4.20
C LYS A 169 -7.36 -6.01 -4.22
N ASP A 170 -6.72 -6.30 -3.08
CA ASP A 170 -5.70 -7.34 -2.95
C ASP A 170 -4.56 -7.20 -3.96
N TYR A 171 -3.90 -6.03 -3.92
CA TYR A 171 -2.65 -5.85 -4.65
C TYR A 171 -1.52 -6.73 -4.10
N SER A 172 -1.63 -7.16 -2.85
CA SER A 172 -0.67 -8.02 -2.17
C SER A 172 -0.52 -9.38 -2.86
N SER A 173 -1.62 -10.05 -3.19
CA SER A 173 -1.60 -11.29 -3.98
C SER A 173 -1.10 -11.04 -5.40
N GLU A 174 -1.56 -9.95 -6.03
CA GLU A 174 -1.20 -9.61 -7.41
C GLU A 174 0.31 -9.35 -7.54
N TRP A 175 0.89 -8.60 -6.60
CA TRP A 175 2.29 -8.16 -6.61
C TRP A 175 3.23 -9.14 -5.90
N GLY A 176 2.70 -10.07 -5.11
CA GLY A 176 3.42 -11.11 -4.39
C GLY A 176 3.79 -12.34 -5.22
N TYR A 177 3.91 -12.21 -6.55
CA TYR A 177 4.16 -13.36 -7.43
C TYR A 177 5.55 -13.98 -7.25
N HIS A 178 5.65 -15.29 -7.48
CA HIS A 178 6.93 -15.97 -7.62
C HIS A 178 7.63 -15.54 -8.92
N PRO A 179 8.96 -15.34 -8.95
CA PRO A 179 9.68 -14.90 -10.16
C PRO A 179 9.41 -15.75 -11.41
N ASP A 180 9.18 -17.06 -11.25
CA ASP A 180 8.87 -17.97 -12.35
C ASP A 180 7.52 -17.67 -13.03
N ASN A 181 6.62 -16.97 -12.35
CA ASN A 181 5.31 -16.58 -12.87
C ASN A 181 5.37 -15.28 -13.69
N LYS A 182 6.38 -14.43 -13.47
CA LYS A 182 6.52 -13.11 -14.13
C LYS A 182 6.57 -13.23 -15.66
N ARG A 183 7.08 -14.34 -16.20
CA ARG A 183 7.23 -14.58 -17.65
C ARG A 183 5.90 -14.64 -18.42
N PHE A 184 4.77 -14.80 -17.73
CA PHE A 184 3.45 -14.92 -18.36
C PHE A 184 2.69 -13.59 -18.42
N LEU A 185 3.22 -12.53 -17.82
CA LEU A 185 2.59 -11.21 -17.81
C LEU A 185 3.05 -10.38 -19.02
N SER A 186 2.12 -10.01 -19.90
CA SER A 186 2.39 -9.10 -21.02
C SER A 186 2.53 -7.63 -20.58
N ILE A 187 1.89 -7.28 -19.47
CA ILE A 187 1.97 -5.97 -18.82
C ILE A 187 2.38 -6.21 -17.36
N ASP A 188 3.43 -5.53 -16.90
CA ASP A 188 3.87 -5.64 -15.51
C ASP A 188 2.77 -5.12 -14.57
N ASN A 189 2.27 -6.00 -13.71
CA ASN A 189 1.15 -5.73 -12.81
C ASN A 189 1.54 -4.87 -11.60
N THR A 190 2.84 -4.64 -11.37
CA THR A 190 3.37 -3.78 -10.30
C THR A 190 3.56 -2.32 -10.73
N ARG A 191 3.20 -1.95 -11.97
CA ARG A 191 3.31 -0.56 -12.48
C ARG A 191 2.63 0.46 -11.57
N PHE A 192 1.51 0.11 -10.94
CA PHE A 192 0.82 1.03 -10.03
C PHE A 192 1.59 1.28 -8.73
N ALA A 193 2.39 0.32 -8.26
CA ALA A 193 3.30 0.55 -7.14
C ALA A 193 4.34 1.65 -7.47
N VAL A 194 4.78 1.76 -8.73
CA VAL A 194 5.66 2.86 -9.18
C VAL A 194 4.99 4.21 -8.98
N ASN A 195 3.71 4.33 -9.35
CA ASN A 195 2.96 5.55 -9.11
C ASN A 195 2.84 5.89 -7.62
N ILE A 196 2.57 4.90 -6.75
CA ILE A 196 2.49 5.11 -5.30
C ILE A 196 3.83 5.61 -4.75
N VAL A 197 4.94 4.99 -5.15
CA VAL A 197 6.29 5.38 -4.72
C VAL A 197 6.63 6.78 -5.23
N VAL A 198 6.45 7.05 -6.52
CA VAL A 198 6.74 8.37 -7.10
C VAL A 198 5.88 9.45 -6.46
N TYR A 199 4.60 9.16 -6.21
CA TYR A 199 3.71 10.07 -5.50
C TYR A 199 4.19 10.36 -4.08
N ALA A 200 4.62 9.34 -3.32
CA ALA A 200 5.13 9.51 -1.96
C ALA A 200 6.44 10.32 -1.90
N LEU A 201 7.27 10.26 -2.96
CA LEU A 201 8.57 10.95 -3.01
C LEU A 201 8.52 12.38 -3.56
N THR A 202 7.38 12.82 -4.12
CA THR A 202 7.26 14.11 -4.82
C THR A 202 6.33 15.10 -4.13
N ARG A 203 5.98 14.85 -2.85
CA ARG A 203 5.01 15.64 -2.07
C ARG A 203 5.60 16.21 -0.80
#